data_AF-A0A369VPH4-F1
#
_entry.id   AF-A0A369VPH4-F1
#
_cell.length_a   1.000
_cell.length_b   1.000
_cell.length_c   1.000
_cell.angle_alpha   90.00
_cell.angle_beta   90.00
_cell.angle_gamma   90.00
#
_symmetry.space_group_name_H-M   'P 1'
#
loop_
_entity.id
_entity.type
_entity.pdbx_description
1 polymer ?
#
loop_
_entity_poly.entity_id
_entity_poly.type
_entity_poly.pdbx_seq_one_letter_code
_entity_poly.pdbx_strand_id
1 'polypeptide(L)'
;MNVITNPLGALLPVIPVGKLVSKAPIVQDGGFLDAMKQALTTTSQLQSESGRLIREVTFDNPTVSLEETMLAGVKSNIAFQATLQSRNRIVQAYTDVMNMQV
;
A
#
# COMPACT_ATOMS: atom_id res chain seq x y z
N MET A 1 42.57 -43.62 -0.18
CA MET A 1 42.64 -44.14 -1.56
C MET A 1 41.43 -43.59 -2.30
N ASN A 2 41.68 -42.61 -3.16
CA ASN A 2 40.70 -41.92 -3.99
C ASN A 2 40.41 -42.78 -5.23
N VAL A 3 39.15 -42.98 -5.62
CA VAL A 3 38.78 -43.31 -7.01
C VAL A 3 37.37 -42.82 -7.33
N ILE A 4 37.32 -41.58 -7.82
CA ILE A 4 36.64 -41.14 -9.05
C ILE A 4 35.78 -42.19 -9.79
N THR A 5 34.46 -41.99 -9.77
CA THR A 5 33.51 -42.10 -10.92
C THR A 5 32.28 -41.30 -10.47
N ASN A 6 31.58 -40.46 -11.21
CA ASN A 6 31.65 -39.88 -12.55
C ASN A 6 30.76 -38.61 -12.45
N PRO A 7 31.02 -37.55 -13.25
CA PRO A 7 30.63 -36.18 -12.95
C PRO A 7 29.32 -35.75 -13.61
N LEU A 8 28.77 -34.62 -13.14
CA LEU A 8 28.05 -33.63 -13.97
C LEU A 8 27.00 -34.23 -14.94
N GLY A 9 25.86 -34.69 -14.43
CA GLY A 9 24.83 -35.35 -15.24
C GLY A 9 23.37 -35.14 -14.82
N ALA A 10 23.05 -34.11 -14.03
CA ALA A 10 21.68 -33.69 -13.81
C ALA A 10 21.52 -32.23 -14.24
N LEU A 11 21.58 -32.02 -15.56
CA LEU A 11 21.01 -30.86 -16.22
C LEU A 11 19.50 -30.88 -15.95
N LEU A 12 19.10 -30.29 -14.82
CA LEU A 12 17.74 -29.80 -14.68
C LEU A 12 17.53 -28.79 -15.82
N PRO A 13 16.47 -28.90 -16.63
CA PRO A 13 16.19 -27.90 -17.64
C PRO A 13 15.96 -26.57 -16.92
N VAL A 14 16.82 -25.58 -17.20
CA VAL A 14 16.55 -24.18 -16.92
C VAL A 14 15.21 -23.87 -17.59
N ILE A 15 14.17 -23.79 -16.78
CA ILE A 15 12.89 -23.26 -17.20
C ILE A 15 13.18 -21.80 -17.55
N PRO A 16 12.85 -21.32 -18.77
CA PRO A 16 13.00 -19.91 -19.08
C PRO A 16 12.14 -19.12 -18.11
N VAL A 17 12.79 -18.36 -17.23
CA VAL A 17 12.18 -17.36 -16.32
C VAL A 17 11.67 -16.21 -17.18
N GLY A 18 10.60 -16.47 -17.94
CA GLY A 18 10.01 -15.52 -18.87
C GLY A 18 8.48 -15.57 -18.90
N LYS A 19 7.84 -16.40 -18.06
CA LYS A 19 6.39 -16.63 -18.16
C LYS A 19 5.63 -16.75 -16.84
N LEU A 20 6.09 -16.09 -15.79
CA LEU A 20 5.32 -15.87 -14.55
C LEU A 20 5.17 -14.38 -14.22
N VAL A 21 5.09 -13.51 -15.24
CA VAL A 21 4.45 -12.21 -15.05
C VAL A 21 2.95 -12.48 -15.00
N SER A 22 2.51 -12.84 -13.79
CA SER A 22 1.10 -12.79 -13.41
C SER A 22 0.59 -11.42 -13.82
N LYS A 23 -0.33 -11.43 -14.79
CA LYS A 23 -1.15 -10.31 -15.22
C LYS A 23 -1.45 -9.43 -14.01
N ALA A 24 -0.87 -8.23 -13.99
CA ALA A 24 -1.15 -7.23 -12.98
C ALA A 24 -2.68 -7.11 -12.84
N PRO A 25 -3.21 -7.01 -11.62
CA PRO A 25 -4.64 -6.89 -11.42
C PRO A 25 -5.11 -5.70 -12.25
N ILE A 26 -5.99 -6.00 -13.22
CA ILE A 26 -6.79 -5.02 -13.91
C ILE A 26 -7.54 -4.25 -12.83
N VAL A 27 -7.12 -3.01 -12.61
CA VAL A 27 -7.79 -2.07 -11.72
C VAL A 27 -9.22 -1.98 -12.23
N GLN A 28 -10.13 -2.53 -11.44
CA GLN A 28 -11.57 -2.56 -11.69
C GLN A 28 -12.05 -1.12 -11.90
N ASP A 29 -12.99 -0.92 -12.83
CA ASP A 29 -13.55 0.36 -13.32
C ASP A 29 -14.22 1.28 -12.26
N GLY A 30 -13.79 1.24 -11.00
CA GLY A 30 -13.82 2.42 -10.14
C GLY A 30 -12.62 3.28 -10.50
N GLY A 31 -12.83 4.30 -11.33
CA GLY A 31 -11.75 5.13 -11.86
C GLY A 31 -10.80 5.61 -10.75
N PHE A 32 -9.50 5.71 -11.09
CA PHE A 32 -8.46 6.16 -10.16
C PHE A 32 -8.82 7.45 -9.40
N LEU A 33 -9.52 8.37 -10.07
CA LEU A 33 -10.02 9.62 -9.48
C LEU A 33 -11.03 9.37 -8.34
N ASP A 34 -11.86 8.35 -8.47
CA ASP A 34 -12.89 7.98 -7.50
C ASP A 34 -12.27 7.27 -6.29
N ALA A 35 -11.32 6.35 -6.54
CA ALA A 35 -10.49 5.76 -5.50
C ALA A 35 -9.70 6.83 -4.71
N MET A 36 -9.18 7.86 -5.39
CA MET A 36 -8.51 8.98 -4.75
C MET A 36 -9.46 9.83 -3.90
N LYS A 37 -10.65 10.15 -4.42
CA LYS A 37 -11.69 10.87 -3.66
C LYS A 37 -12.08 10.10 -2.40
N GLN A 38 -12.21 8.77 -2.51
CA GLN A 38 -12.51 7.91 -1.38
C GLN A 38 -11.37 7.89 -0.36
N ALA A 39 -10.11 7.73 -0.80
CA ALA A 39 -8.94 7.78 0.08
C ALA A 39 -8.81 9.12 0.83
N LEU A 40 -9.06 10.25 0.16
CA LEU A 40 -9.05 11.57 0.77
C LEU A 40 -10.16 11.74 1.81
N THR A 41 -11.38 11.29 1.48
CA THR A 41 -12.53 11.31 2.39
C THR A 41 -12.25 10.46 3.63
N THR A 42 -11.74 9.24 3.44
CA THR A 42 -11.36 8.34 4.53
C THR A 42 -10.26 8.93 5.41
N THR A 43 -9.25 9.59 4.83
CA THR A 43 -8.18 10.25 5.61
C THR A 43 -8.73 11.37 6.48
N SER A 44 -9.62 12.21 5.92
CA SER A 44 -10.26 13.30 6.66
C SER A 44 -11.12 12.77 7.83
N GLN A 45 -11.88 11.71 7.58
CA GLN A 45 -12.68 11.04 8.62
C GLN A 45 -11.78 10.45 9.72
N LEU A 46 -10.71 9.74 9.37
CA LEU A 46 -9.77 9.17 10.33
C LEU A 46 -9.08 10.23 11.19
N GLN A 47 -8.76 11.40 10.60
CA GLN A 47 -8.18 12.52 11.33
C GLN A 47 -9.17 13.11 12.34
N SER A 48 -10.43 13.32 11.92
CA SER A 48 -11.49 13.81 12.81
C SER A 48 -11.78 12.84 13.94
N GLU A 49 -11.89 11.55 13.62
CA GLU A 49 -12.16 10.48 14.57
C GLU A 49 -11.03 10.32 15.60
N SER A 50 -9.77 10.32 15.15
CA SER A 50 -8.62 10.31 16.07
C SER A 50 -8.67 11.49 17.04
N GLY A 51 -8.97 12.70 16.55
CA GLY A 51 -9.10 13.88 17.40
C GLY A 51 -10.30 13.86 18.35
N ARG A 52 -11.36 13.09 18.02
CA ARG A 52 -12.51 12.84 18.90
C ARG A 52 -12.14 11.85 20.01
N LEU A 53 -11.56 10.71 19.63
CA LEU A 53 -11.16 9.65 20.55
C LEU A 53 -10.11 10.11 21.57
N ILE A 54 -9.12 10.91 21.13
CA ILE A 54 -8.13 11.53 22.04
C ILE A 54 -8.83 12.41 23.10
N ARG A 55 -9.82 13.21 22.69
CA ARG A 55 -10.60 14.03 23.63
C ARG A 55 -11.39 13.15 24.59
N GLU A 56 -12.12 12.15 24.08
CA GLU A 56 -12.98 11.30 24.90
C GLU A 56 -12.20 10.46 25.93
N VAL A 57 -11.00 9.98 25.58
CA VAL A 57 -10.11 9.32 26.55
C VAL A 57 -9.57 10.29 27.60
N THR A 58 -9.28 11.55 27.22
CA THR A 58 -8.83 12.56 28.19
C THR A 58 -9.94 12.94 29.20
N PHE A 59 -11.21 12.79 28.80
CA PHE A 59 -12.37 13.02 29.67
C PHE A 59 -12.76 11.81 30.52
N ASP A 60 -11.91 10.77 30.60
CA ASP A 60 -12.13 9.55 31.38
C ASP A 60 -13.46 8.84 31.05
N ASN A 61 -13.90 8.96 29.79
CA ASN A 61 -15.14 8.36 29.34
C ASN A 61 -14.98 6.82 29.21
N PRO A 62 -15.69 6.01 30.01
CA PRO A 62 -15.53 4.55 30.01
C PRO A 62 -16.02 3.85 28.73
N THR A 63 -16.67 4.58 27.80
CA THR A 63 -17.05 4.02 26.49
C THR A 63 -15.94 4.03 25.45
N VAL A 64 -14.84 4.77 25.68
CA VAL A 64 -13.70 4.81 24.76
C VAL A 64 -12.45 4.35 25.49
N SER A 65 -11.94 3.20 25.08
CA SER A 65 -10.76 2.61 25.69
C SER A 65 -9.49 3.28 25.15
N LEU A 66 -8.46 3.42 25.99
CA LEU A 66 -7.16 3.96 25.59
C LEU A 66 -6.59 3.21 24.37
N GLU A 67 -6.81 1.90 24.30
CA GLU A 67 -6.41 1.02 23.20
C GLU A 67 -7.04 1.43 21.87
N GLU A 68 -8.31 1.83 21.88
CA GLU A 68 -9.04 2.23 20.68
C GLU A 68 -8.54 3.59 20.15
N THR A 69 -8.25 4.52 21.05
CA THR A 69 -7.59 5.80 20.71
C THR A 69 -6.20 5.60 20.12
N MET A 70 -5.40 4.71 20.73
CA MET A 70 -4.07 4.36 20.21
C MET A 70 -4.17 3.72 18.83
N LEU A 71 -5.12 2.80 18.62
CA LEU A 71 -5.35 2.16 17.33
C LEU A 71 -5.84 3.15 16.27
N ALA A 72 -6.75 4.05 16.63
CA ALA A 72 -7.25 5.10 15.74
C ALA A 72 -6.12 6.04 15.31
N GLY A 73 -5.24 6.43 16.24
CA GLY A 73 -4.05 7.21 15.94
C GLY A 73 -3.12 6.53 14.93
N VAL A 74 -2.84 5.23 15.12
CA VAL A 74 -2.03 4.44 14.18
C VAL A 74 -2.70 4.32 12.81
N LYS A 75 -4.01 4.05 12.77
CA LYS A 75 -4.80 3.98 11.53
C LYS A 75 -4.75 5.30 10.76
N SER A 76 -4.93 6.42 11.45
CA SER A 76 -4.87 7.77 10.87
C SER A 76 -3.50 8.08 10.28
N ASN A 77 -2.41 7.71 10.98
CA ASN A 77 -1.05 7.91 10.47
C ASN A 77 -0.79 7.11 9.18
N ILE A 78 -1.15 5.83 9.16
CA ILE A 78 -0.97 4.97 7.98
C ILE A 78 -1.82 5.47 6.80
N ALA A 79 -3.08 5.84 7.05
CA ALA A 79 -3.96 6.36 6.01
C ALA A 79 -3.44 7.68 5.41
N PHE A 80 -2.91 8.57 6.24
CA PHE A 80 -2.29 9.80 5.78
C PHE A 80 -1.07 9.52 4.87
N GLN A 81 -0.20 8.60 5.28
CA GLN A 81 0.94 8.20 4.46
C GLN A 81 0.51 7.60 3.12
N ALA A 82 -0.52 6.75 3.10
CA ALA A 82 -1.07 6.19 1.86
C ALA A 82 -1.61 7.29 0.93
N THR A 83 -2.30 8.29 1.47
CA THR A 83 -2.81 9.44 0.69
C THR A 83 -1.69 10.29 0.12
N LEU A 84 -0.61 10.52 0.87
CA LEU A 84 0.58 11.20 0.36
C LEU A 84 1.23 10.44 -0.81
N GLN A 85 1.32 9.11 -0.71
CA GLN A 85 1.84 8.29 -1.80
C GLN A 85 0.95 8.39 -3.04
N SER A 86 -0.37 8.33 -2.89
CA SER A 86 -1.31 8.52 -3.99
C SER A 86 -1.16 9.90 -4.64
N ARG A 87 -1.03 10.97 -3.84
CA ARG A 87 -0.76 12.33 -4.36
C ARG A 87 0.51 12.37 -5.19
N ASN A 88 1.59 11.79 -4.68
CA ASN A 88 2.88 11.80 -5.36
C ASN A 88 2.82 11.02 -6.68
N ARG A 89 2.09 9.90 -6.73
CA ARG A 89 1.86 9.14 -7.96
C ARG A 89 1.13 9.94 -9.03
N ILE A 90 0.21 10.84 -8.65
CA ILE A 90 -0.51 11.71 -9.60
C ILE A 90 0.38 12.79 -10.16
N VAL A 91 1.17 13.41 -9.29
CA VAL A 91 2.15 14.42 -9.72
C VAL A 91 3.16 13.80 -10.68
N GLN A 92 3.62 12.58 -10.39
CA GLN A 92 4.47 11.80 -11.29
C GLN A 92 3.77 11.50 -12.61
N ALA A 93 2.56 10.94 -12.60
CA ALA A 93 1.81 10.63 -13.82
C ALA A 93 1.54 11.87 -14.69
N TYR A 94 1.23 13.01 -14.08
CA TYR A 94 1.09 14.28 -14.79
C TYR A 94 2.42 14.71 -15.43
N THR A 95 3.50 14.61 -14.66
CA THR A 95 4.86 14.95 -15.13
C THR A 95 5.32 13.99 -16.24
N ASP A 96 5.03 12.71 -16.14
CA ASP A 96 5.36 11.68 -17.12
C ASP A 96 4.59 11.90 -18.43
N VAL A 97 3.29 12.23 -18.37
CA VAL A 97 2.51 12.60 -19.56
C VAL A 97 3.04 13.89 -20.21
N MET A 98 3.51 14.84 -19.41
CA MET A 98 4.07 16.10 -19.91
C MET A 98 5.49 15.91 -20.51
N ASN A 99 6.26 14.95 -19.99
CA ASN A 99 7.61 14.63 -20.44
C ASN A 99 7.67 13.52 -21.51
N MET A 100 6.58 12.79 -21.74
CA MET A 100 6.40 12.03 -22.97
C MET A 100 6.30 13.02 -24.12
N GLN A 101 7.44 13.35 -24.71
CA GLN A 101 7.51 14.06 -25.98
C GLN A 101 6.79 13.24 -27.05
N VAL A 102 6.10 13.98 -27.93
CA VAL A 102 5.57 13.51 -29.23
C VAL A 102 6.63 12.80 -30.07
#